data_AF-A0A6P0TVN9-F1
#
_entry.id   AF-A0A6P0TVN9-F1
#
_cell.length_a   1.000
_cell.length_b   1.000
_cell.length_c   1.000
_cell.angle_alpha   90.00
_cell.angle_beta   90.00
_cell.angle_gamma   90.00
#
_symmetry.space_group_name_H-M   'P 1'
#
loop_
_entity.id
_entity.type
_entity.pdbx_description
1 polymer ?
#
loop_
_entity_poly.entity_id
_entity_poly.type
_entity_poly.pdbx_seq_one_letter_code
_entity_poly.pdbx_strand_id
1 'polypeptide(L)'
;MKTQQYQPFLLRLFHGINALLIIACLITGFLVYDSWDGRFGQLGLTVKNRSLIDIHGTFAFVLFFVFLGFLIVSIKIGRNRLIKSDDLPKLINKVGTKIWWHRLHRFGNTTILLAAILSIGSGKLQD
;
A
#
# COMPACT_ATOMS: atom_id res chain seq x y z
N MET A 1 -13.23 25.54 -22.84
CA MET A 1 -13.02 24.08 -22.75
C MET A 1 -12.21 23.78 -21.49
N LYS A 2 -12.77 23.10 -20.48
CA LYS A 2 -12.04 22.80 -19.24
C LYS A 2 -11.11 21.61 -19.53
N THR A 3 -9.80 21.82 -19.58
CA THR A 3 -8.81 20.73 -19.61
C THR A 3 -8.80 20.05 -18.24
N GLN A 4 -9.58 19.00 -18.08
CA GLN A 4 -9.51 18.15 -16.90
C GLN A 4 -8.25 17.29 -17.02
N GLN A 5 -7.29 17.49 -16.12
CA GLN A 5 -6.09 16.65 -16.12
C GLN A 5 -6.47 15.19 -15.90
N TYR A 6 -5.96 14.31 -16.77
CA TYR A 6 -6.19 12.86 -16.75
C TYR A 6 -5.89 12.23 -15.37
N GLN A 7 -4.97 12.83 -14.62
CA GLN A 7 -4.67 12.44 -13.25
C GLN A 7 -4.45 13.65 -12.33
N PRO A 8 -5.23 13.78 -11.23
CA PRO A 8 -5.08 14.86 -10.27
C PRO A 8 -3.66 14.90 -9.67
N PHE A 9 -3.07 16.09 -9.56
CA PHE A 9 -1.75 16.30 -8.95
C PHE A 9 -1.67 15.71 -7.53
N LEU A 10 -2.67 15.99 -6.69
CA LEU A 10 -2.73 15.46 -5.32
C LEU A 10 -2.66 13.92 -5.29
N LEU A 11 -3.38 13.25 -6.19
CA LEU A 11 -3.36 11.79 -6.24
C LEU A 11 -1.97 11.26 -6.62
N ARG A 12 -1.24 11.94 -7.50
CA ARG A 12 0.16 11.58 -7.85
C ARG A 12 1.12 11.82 -6.69
N LEU A 13 1.03 12.99 -6.07
CA LEU A 13 1.90 13.37 -4.96
C LEU A 13 1.75 12.41 -3.78
N PHE A 14 0.51 12.20 -3.32
CA PHE A 14 0.25 11.26 -2.23
C PHE A 14 0.64 9.84 -2.60
N HIS A 15 0.37 9.38 -3.82
CA HIS A 15 0.78 8.05 -4.26
C HIS A 15 2.31 7.89 -4.21
N GLY A 16 3.07 8.87 -4.71
CA GLY A 16 4.53 8.84 -4.68
C GLY A 16 5.10 8.83 -3.26
N ILE A 17 4.60 9.69 -2.37
CA ILE A 17 5.05 9.72 -0.98
C ILE A 17 4.72 8.40 -0.27
N ASN A 18 3.49 7.88 -0.44
CA ASN A 18 3.11 6.58 0.13
C ASN A 18 3.99 5.44 -0.39
N ALA A 19 4.29 5.42 -1.69
CA ALA A 19 5.14 4.40 -2.28
C ALA A 19 6.54 4.40 -1.65
N LEU A 20 7.16 5.58 -1.48
CA LEU A 20 8.46 5.70 -0.81
C LEU A 20 8.42 5.23 0.64
N LEU A 21 7.39 5.64 1.40
CA LEU A 21 7.22 5.24 2.80
C LEU A 21 6.96 3.74 2.94
N ILE A 22 6.14 3.14 2.07
CA ILE A 22 5.89 1.70 2.05
C ILE A 22 7.17 0.93 1.75
N ILE A 23 7.96 1.37 0.76
CA ILE A 23 9.26 0.75 0.46
C ILE A 23 10.20 0.84 1.68
N ALA A 24 10.27 1.99 2.33
CA ALA A 24 11.06 2.15 3.56
C ALA A 24 10.57 1.21 4.68
N CYS A 25 9.24 1.08 4.88
CA CYS A 25 8.64 0.14 5.83
C CYS A 25 8.93 -1.33 5.48
N LEU A 26 8.91 -1.71 4.20
CA LEU A 26 9.21 -3.07 3.77
C LEU A 26 10.68 -3.43 4.04
N ILE A 27 11.60 -2.52 3.69
CA ILE A 27 13.03 -2.72 3.94
C ILE A 27 13.28 -2.82 5.45
N THR A 28 12.82 -1.84 6.22
CA THR A 28 13.07 -1.80 7.67
C THR A 28 12.35 -2.93 8.42
N GLY A 29 11.13 -3.28 8.02
CA GLY A 29 10.38 -4.40 8.59
C GLY A 29 11.06 -5.74 8.30
N PHE A 30 11.60 -5.91 7.09
CA PHE A 30 12.44 -7.07 6.78
C PHE A 30 13.69 -7.12 7.65
N LEU A 31 14.39 -5.99 7.85
CA LEU A 31 15.58 -5.94 8.70
C LEU A 31 15.24 -6.25 10.18
N VAL A 32 14.08 -5.81 10.68
CA VAL A 32 13.57 -6.19 12.01
C VAL A 32 13.32 -7.70 12.07
N TYR A 33 12.63 -8.25 11.08
CA TYR A 33 12.38 -9.69 10.99
C TYR A 33 13.68 -10.50 10.96
N ASP A 34 14.65 -10.10 10.15
CA ASP A 34 15.97 -10.74 10.04
C ASP A 34 16.80 -10.57 11.32
N SER A 35 16.57 -9.53 12.12
CA SER A 35 17.28 -9.34 13.40
C SER A 35 16.70 -10.14 14.56
N TRP A 36 15.38 -10.41 14.56
CA TRP A 36 14.66 -10.83 15.78
C TRP A 36 13.80 -12.08 15.65
N ASP A 37 13.16 -12.32 14.49
CA ASP A 37 12.12 -13.36 14.35
C ASP A 37 12.66 -14.60 13.63
N GLY A 38 12.97 -14.50 12.34
CA GLY A 38 13.54 -15.59 11.56
C GLY A 38 12.70 -16.88 11.47
N ARG A 39 11.43 -16.92 11.91
CA ARG A 39 10.61 -18.16 11.97
C ARG A 39 10.36 -18.83 10.62
N PHE A 40 10.44 -18.07 9.53
CA PHE A 40 10.33 -18.56 8.16
C PHE A 40 11.68 -18.57 7.42
N GLY A 41 12.79 -18.60 8.16
CA GLY A 41 14.16 -18.50 7.65
C GLY A 41 14.74 -17.09 7.84
N GLN A 42 16.07 -17.01 7.82
CA GLN A 42 16.84 -15.79 8.09
C GLN A 42 17.98 -15.71 7.08
N LEU A 43 18.27 -14.49 6.57
CA LEU A 43 19.40 -14.28 5.66
C LEU A 43 20.69 -13.92 6.41
N GLY A 44 20.58 -13.51 7.68
CA GLY A 44 21.73 -13.17 8.52
C GLY A 44 22.41 -11.88 8.06
N LEU A 45 21.65 -10.98 7.43
CA LEU A 45 22.14 -9.68 6.97
C LEU A 45 22.27 -8.68 8.11
N THR A 46 21.68 -8.99 9.26
CA THR A 46 21.62 -8.12 10.43
C THR A 46 22.04 -8.84 11.71
N VAL A 47 22.41 -8.05 12.72
CA VAL A 47 22.56 -8.48 14.11
C VAL A 47 21.43 -7.87 14.94
N LYS A 48 21.09 -8.50 16.08
CA LYS A 48 20.06 -8.01 17.00
C LYS A 48 20.27 -6.52 17.33
N ASN A 49 19.40 -5.68 16.77
CA ASN A 49 19.49 -4.24 16.88
C ASN A 49 18.09 -3.67 17.12
N ARG A 50 17.88 -3.11 18.32
CA ARG A 50 16.59 -2.53 18.72
C ARG A 50 16.27 -1.27 17.90
N SER A 51 17.28 -0.52 17.48
CA SER A 51 17.11 0.70 16.69
C SER A 51 16.36 0.46 15.38
N LEU A 52 16.43 -0.76 14.81
CA LEU A 52 15.66 -1.11 13.62
C LEU A 52 14.14 -1.10 13.86
N ILE A 53 13.71 -1.48 15.07
CA ILE A 53 12.30 -1.41 15.49
C ILE A 53 11.87 0.06 15.57
N ASP A 54 12.69 0.91 16.18
CA ASP A 54 12.39 2.34 16.32
C ASP A 54 12.34 3.06 14.94
N ILE A 55 13.26 2.72 14.04
CA ILE A 55 13.29 3.24 12.66
C ILE A 55 12.05 2.77 11.89
N HIS A 56 11.72 1.47 11.95
CA HIS A 56 10.52 0.92 11.31
C HIS A 56 9.26 1.60 11.83
N GLY A 57 9.13 1.70 13.15
CA GLY A 57 8.02 2.36 13.83
C GLY A 57 7.88 3.82 13.42
N THR A 58 8.98 4.54 13.22
CA THR A 58 8.98 5.92 12.73
C THR A 58 8.41 6.03 11.31
N PHE A 59 8.86 5.18 10.38
CA PHE A 59 8.30 5.16 9.02
C PHE A 59 6.83 4.77 9.01
N ALA A 60 6.44 3.76 9.81
CA ALA A 60 5.06 3.33 9.92
C ALA A 60 4.14 4.43 10.50
N PHE A 61 4.63 5.19 11.48
CA PHE A 61 3.92 6.32 12.06
C PHE A 61 3.71 7.44 11.04
N VAL A 62 4.74 7.83 10.29
CA VAL A 62 4.61 8.84 9.23
C VAL A 62 3.69 8.33 8.11
N LEU A 63 3.84 7.06 7.72
CA LEU A 63 2.98 6.40 6.73
C LEU A 63 1.52 6.47 7.17
N PHE A 64 1.19 6.22 8.44
CA PHE A 64 -0.20 6.28 8.92
C PHE A 64 -0.89 7.61 8.59
N PHE A 65 -0.27 8.75 8.93
CA PHE A 65 -0.87 10.06 8.66
C PHE A 65 -0.98 10.37 7.17
N VAL A 66 0.07 10.07 6.40
CA VAL A 66 0.09 10.30 4.94
C VAL A 66 -0.91 9.39 4.24
N PHE A 67 -1.01 8.13 4.67
CA PHE A 67 -1.93 7.14 4.14
C PHE A 67 -3.38 7.49 4.46
N LEU A 68 -3.68 8.02 5.65
CA LEU A 68 -5.02 8.47 6.00
C LEU A 68 -5.53 9.55 5.03
N GLY A 69 -4.67 10.54 4.71
CA GLY A 69 -4.98 11.54 3.69
C GLY A 69 -5.16 10.91 2.30
N PHE A 70 -4.27 10.00 1.91
CA PHE A 70 -4.36 9.31 0.62
C PHE A 70 -5.59 8.43 0.48
N LEU A 71 -6.04 7.78 1.56
CA LEU A 71 -7.24 6.96 1.59
C LEU A 71 -8.48 7.81 1.30
N ILE A 72 -8.61 8.96 1.95
CA ILE A 72 -9.71 9.90 1.71
C ILE A 72 -9.69 10.39 0.25
N VAL A 73 -8.53 10.78 -0.27
CA VAL A 73 -8.37 11.21 -1.66
C VAL A 73 -8.72 10.09 -2.64
N SER A 74 -8.33 8.85 -2.33
CA SER A 74 -8.60 7.68 -3.15
C SER A 74 -10.09 7.34 -3.20
N ILE A 75 -10.81 7.45 -2.09
CA ILE A 75 -12.25 7.17 -2.02
C ILE A 75 -13.07 8.31 -2.66
N LYS A 76 -12.66 9.58 -2.51
CA LYS A 76 -13.39 10.73 -3.06
C LYS A 76 -13.09 10.98 -4.53
N ILE A 77 -11.80 11.16 -4.87
CA ILE A 77 -11.35 11.58 -6.19
C ILE A 77 -10.95 10.35 -7.03
N GLY A 78 -10.30 9.38 -6.40
CA GLY A 78 -9.82 8.16 -7.05
C GLY A 78 -10.86 7.06 -7.24
N ARG A 79 -12.14 7.26 -6.87
CA ARG A 79 -13.15 6.19 -6.73
C ARG A 79 -13.27 5.29 -7.96
N ASN A 80 -13.16 5.86 -9.15
CA ASN A 80 -13.24 5.12 -10.41
C ASN A 80 -12.09 4.12 -10.62
N ARG A 81 -11.01 4.22 -9.84
CA ARG A 81 -9.84 3.36 -9.85
C ARG A 81 -9.90 2.24 -8.80
N LEU A 82 -10.94 2.20 -7.97
CA LEU A 82 -11.23 1.15 -6.98
C LEU A 82 -12.25 0.18 -7.53
N ILE A 83 -12.47 -0.98 -6.90
CA ILE A 83 -13.46 -1.98 -7.31
C ILE A 83 -14.89 -1.41 -7.36
N LYS A 84 -15.70 -1.88 -8.31
CA LYS A 84 -17.14 -1.60 -8.46
C LYS A 84 -17.92 -2.91 -8.41
N SER A 85 -19.23 -2.78 -8.16
CA SER A 85 -20.17 -3.90 -8.03
C SER A 85 -20.16 -4.89 -9.20
N ASP A 86 -19.87 -4.43 -10.42
CA ASP A 86 -19.87 -5.26 -11.61
C ASP A 86 -18.48 -5.80 -12.01
N ASP A 87 -17.41 -5.46 -11.28
CA ASP A 87 -16.06 -5.84 -11.68
C ASP A 87 -15.79 -7.33 -11.49
N LEU A 88 -16.22 -7.92 -10.36
CA LEU A 88 -15.88 -9.30 -10.02
C LEU A 88 -16.47 -10.32 -11.02
N PRO A 89 -17.78 -10.29 -11.36
CA PRO A 89 -18.34 -11.20 -12.36
C PRO A 89 -17.68 -11.01 -13.74
N LYS A 90 -17.34 -9.76 -14.09
CA LYS A 90 -16.77 -9.45 -15.41
C LYS A 90 -15.26 -9.66 -15.48
N LEU A 91 -14.56 -9.78 -14.35
CA LEU A 91 -13.16 -10.18 -14.28
C LEU A 91 -13.03 -11.69 -14.55
N ILE A 92 -13.95 -12.48 -14.02
CA ILE A 92 -13.98 -13.94 -14.22
C ILE A 92 -14.44 -14.29 -15.64
N ASN A 93 -15.48 -13.62 -16.14
CA ASN A 93 -16.15 -14.03 -17.39
C ASN A 93 -15.60 -13.39 -18.69
N LYS A 94 -14.67 -12.42 -18.60
CA LYS A 94 -14.15 -11.69 -19.79
C LYS A 94 -12.62 -11.61 -19.85
N VAL A 95 -11.94 -12.69 -19.46
CA VAL A 95 -10.47 -12.82 -19.49
C VAL A 95 -9.92 -12.55 -20.90
N GLY A 96 -8.76 -11.90 -20.99
CA GLY A 96 -8.05 -11.62 -22.25
C GLY A 96 -8.56 -10.41 -23.05
N THR A 97 -9.69 -9.82 -22.66
CA THR A 97 -10.18 -8.58 -23.31
C THR A 97 -9.39 -7.35 -22.86
N LYS A 98 -9.29 -6.31 -23.71
CA LYS A 98 -8.58 -5.05 -23.35
C LYS A 98 -9.10 -4.42 -22.05
N ILE A 99 -10.40 -4.54 -21.77
CA ILE A 99 -11.03 -3.99 -20.56
C ILE A 99 -10.75 -4.83 -19.30
N TRP A 100 -10.34 -6.09 -19.45
CA TRP A 100 -10.03 -6.99 -18.34
C TRP A 100 -8.84 -6.47 -17.52
N TRP A 101 -7.77 -6.02 -18.19
CA TRP A 101 -6.60 -5.43 -17.54
C TRP A 101 -6.95 -4.24 -16.65
N HIS A 102 -7.85 -3.37 -17.12
CA HIS A 102 -8.30 -2.23 -16.33
C HIS A 102 -9.03 -2.66 -15.05
N ARG A 103 -9.82 -3.74 -15.11
CA ARG A 103 -10.48 -4.29 -13.91
C ARG A 103 -9.50 -4.93 -12.95
N LEU A 104 -8.50 -5.66 -13.47
CA LEU A 104 -7.43 -6.23 -12.66
C LEU A 104 -6.68 -5.13 -11.90
N HIS A 105 -6.36 -4.01 -12.56
CA HIS A 105 -5.75 -2.85 -11.90
C HIS A 105 -6.64 -2.28 -10.77
N ARG A 106 -7.96 -2.20 -10.97
CA ARG A 106 -8.89 -1.70 -9.94
C ARG A 106 -8.99 -2.64 -8.75
N PHE A 107 -8.89 -3.94 -8.99
CA PHE A 107 -8.78 -4.94 -7.94
C PHE A 107 -7.47 -4.75 -7.16
N GLY A 108 -6.32 -4.71 -7.86
CA GLY A 108 -5.01 -4.48 -7.24
C GLY A 108 -4.95 -3.20 -6.40
N ASN A 109 -5.48 -2.09 -6.91
CA ASN A 109 -5.55 -0.83 -6.16
C ASN A 109 -6.35 -0.97 -4.86
N THR A 110 -7.47 -1.69 -4.90
CA THR A 110 -8.33 -1.88 -3.73
C THR A 110 -7.65 -2.81 -2.71
N THR A 111 -7.08 -3.92 -3.16
CA THR A 111 -6.38 -4.87 -2.29
C THR A 111 -5.17 -4.24 -1.62
N ILE A 112 -4.38 -3.42 -2.33
CA ILE A 112 -3.23 -2.71 -1.74
C ILE A 112 -3.69 -1.71 -0.67
N LEU A 113 -4.79 -0.99 -0.88
CA LEU A 113 -5.33 -0.09 0.16
C LEU A 113 -5.75 -0.89 1.40
N LEU A 114 -6.43 -2.02 1.23
CA LEU A 114 -6.80 -2.89 2.35
C LEU A 114 -5.58 -3.49 3.05
N ALA A 115 -4.59 -3.94 2.30
CA ALA A 115 -3.34 -4.47 2.84
C ALA A 115 -2.58 -3.41 3.66
N ALA A 116 -2.53 -2.17 3.20
CA ALA A 116 -1.93 -1.07 3.95
C ALA A 116 -2.70 -0.77 5.24
N ILE A 117 -4.04 -0.75 5.21
CA ILE A 117 -4.87 -0.62 6.42
C ILE A 117 -4.55 -1.73 7.42
N LEU A 118 -4.53 -2.98 6.97
CA LEU A 118 -4.25 -4.13 7.82
C LEU A 118 -2.83 -4.10 8.38
N SER A 119 -1.83 -3.76 7.56
CA SER A 119 -0.42 -3.71 7.96
C SER A 119 -0.17 -2.63 9.01
N ILE A 120 -0.72 -1.42 8.82
CA ILE A 120 -0.59 -0.34 9.79
C ILE A 120 -1.35 -0.68 11.08
N GLY A 121 -2.56 -1.25 10.94
CA GLY A 121 -3.37 -1.69 12.08
C GLY A 121 -2.71 -2.80 12.89
N SER A 122 -2.16 -3.83 12.25
CA SER A 122 -1.51 -4.95 12.93
C SER A 122 -0.23 -4.54 13.62
N GLY A 123 0.57 -3.64 13.02
CA GLY A 123 1.80 -3.15 13.66
C GLY A 123 1.53 -2.45 14.98
N LYS A 124 0.44 -1.68 15.08
CA LYS A 124 0.00 -1.05 16.33
C LYS A 124 -0.47 -2.03 17.41
N LEU A 125 -0.85 -3.25 17.04
CA LEU A 125 -1.27 -4.29 17.97
C LEU A 125 -0.10 -5.15 18.46
N GLN A 126 1.10 -4.94 17.91
CA GLN A 126 2.33 -5.62 18.34
C GLN A 126 3.09 -4.81 19.42
N ASP A 127 2.65 -3.57 19.69
CA ASP A 127 3.14 -2.69 20.76
C ASP A 127 2.67 -3.18 22.15
#